data_AF-A0A2V9BAE1-F1
#
_entry.id   AF-A0A2V9BAE1-F1
#
_cell.length_a   1.000
_cell.length_b   1.000
_cell.length_c   1.000
_cell.angle_alpha   90.00
_cell.angle_beta   90.00
_cell.angle_gamma   90.00
#
_symmetry.space_group_name_H-M   'P 1'
#
loop_
_entity.id
_entity.type
_entity.pdbx_description
1 polymer ?
#
loop_
_entity_poly.entity_id
_entity_poly.type
_entity_poly.pdbx_seq_one_letter_code
_entity_poly.pdbx_strand_id
1 'polypeptide(L)'
;MKGRGLLVAAMVLAVLTGTLYWSNHRKPAASTTLSPAETSPKILDLKPADATRIEISKRGAEDLKLGKNDAGKWQITSPKPLPADQDSVSSLLSTLSPLDSDRVVEDKAANLGTYGLAKPSLEISIAEKNQKTEVVLLGDDTPTSSGVYAAVKGDPRVFVVASYHKSSLDKGLNDLRDKRLLTFDSEKLSRVELTAKKQTIEFGRNKDQWQILKPKPARADQSAVEDLVRSLRDAKMELSATEDEKKDMSAFNSGTPVATAKLTDVASAQELQVRKNKDDYYAKSSAVAGVYKVLSSVGTSMNKGLDDFRNKKLFDFGFADPDKIEIHDGAKSTFLTRSGSDWWSNGVKMDEGNLSTLVADIRGLTATKFPDSGFTTPAMEITVTSDDGKRVEKVLVAKKGDDYFAKRENEPALYELSSSAITDLQSAEAGLKPAPPPAPAPKKK
;
A
#
# COMPACT_ATOMS: atom_id res chain seq x y z
N MET A 1 -72.80 -5.28 -23.37
CA MET A 1 -71.43 -4.73 -23.59
C MET A 1 -70.47 -5.48 -22.66
N LYS A 2 -69.56 -6.34 -23.16
CA LYS A 2 -68.40 -6.92 -22.43
C LYS A 2 -67.56 -7.97 -23.21
N GLY A 3 -68.00 -8.45 -24.39
CA GLY A 3 -67.28 -9.49 -25.15
C GLY A 3 -66.24 -8.99 -26.18
N ARG A 4 -66.43 -7.81 -26.78
CA ARG A 4 -65.53 -7.30 -27.83
C ARG A 4 -64.15 -6.87 -27.30
N GLY A 5 -64.08 -6.32 -26.09
CA GLY A 5 -62.82 -5.95 -25.46
C GLY A 5 -61.96 -7.16 -25.08
N LEU A 6 -62.59 -8.28 -24.72
CA LEU A 6 -61.88 -9.51 -24.33
C LEU A 6 -61.26 -10.21 -25.56
N LEU A 7 -61.93 -10.16 -26.71
CA LEU A 7 -61.39 -10.65 -27.99
C LEU A 7 -60.22 -9.81 -28.49
N VAL A 8 -60.28 -8.48 -28.33
CA VAL A 8 -59.17 -7.59 -28.70
C VAL A 8 -57.98 -7.80 -27.77
N ALA A 9 -58.21 -7.92 -26.45
CA ALA A 9 -57.15 -8.21 -25.48
C ALA A 9 -56.50 -9.57 -25.74
N ALA A 10 -57.29 -10.61 -26.07
CA ALA A 10 -56.76 -11.93 -26.42
C ALA A 10 -55.92 -11.91 -27.70
N MET A 11 -56.33 -11.14 -28.72
CA MET A 11 -55.52 -10.96 -29.93
C MET A 11 -54.21 -10.22 -29.66
N VAL A 12 -54.24 -9.16 -28.84
CA VAL A 12 -53.02 -8.43 -28.46
C VAL A 12 -52.09 -9.32 -27.66
N LEU A 13 -52.62 -10.14 -26.74
CA LEU A 13 -51.83 -11.08 -25.95
C LEU A 13 -51.25 -12.20 -26.82
N ALA A 14 -52.00 -12.69 -27.82
CA ALA A 14 -51.51 -13.66 -28.80
C ALA A 14 -50.40 -13.08 -29.69
N VAL A 15 -50.50 -11.81 -30.07
CA VAL A 15 -49.44 -11.10 -30.81
C VAL A 15 -48.21 -10.89 -29.93
N LEU A 16 -48.37 -10.47 -28.67
CA LEU A 16 -47.26 -10.26 -27.73
C LEU A 16 -46.57 -11.56 -27.32
N THR A 17 -47.33 -12.63 -27.11
CA THR A 17 -46.76 -13.96 -26.86
C THR A 17 -46.12 -14.53 -28.12
N GLY A 18 -46.66 -14.25 -29.31
CA GLY A 18 -46.05 -14.57 -30.59
C GLY A 18 -44.74 -13.82 -30.82
N THR A 19 -44.65 -12.53 -30.49
CA THR A 19 -43.42 -11.74 -30.62
C THR A 19 -42.38 -12.09 -29.56
N LEU A 20 -42.79 -12.38 -28.31
CA LEU A 20 -41.90 -12.88 -27.27
C LEU A 20 -41.39 -14.29 -27.58
N TYR A 21 -42.26 -15.18 -28.07
CA TYR A 21 -41.86 -16.51 -28.53
C TYR A 21 -40.91 -16.40 -29.73
N TRP A 22 -41.19 -15.52 -30.69
CA TRP A 22 -40.30 -15.27 -31.83
C TRP A 22 -39.00 -14.59 -31.44
N SER A 23 -38.98 -13.73 -30.42
CA SER A 23 -37.76 -13.13 -29.88
C SER A 23 -36.90 -14.16 -29.14
N ASN A 24 -37.55 -15.04 -28.35
CA ASN A 24 -36.87 -16.03 -27.52
C ASN A 24 -36.55 -17.34 -28.29
N HIS A 25 -37.24 -17.62 -29.41
CA HIS A 25 -37.00 -18.75 -30.32
C HIS A 25 -36.40 -18.32 -31.66
N ARG A 26 -36.14 -17.02 -31.87
CA ARG A 26 -35.02 -16.61 -32.71
C ARG A 26 -33.78 -17.12 -32.01
N LYS A 27 -33.39 -18.36 -32.37
CA LYS A 27 -32.00 -18.77 -32.35
C LYS A 27 -31.22 -17.54 -32.82
N PRO A 28 -30.21 -17.05 -32.07
CA PRO A 28 -29.34 -16.00 -32.59
C PRO A 28 -29.00 -16.46 -34.00
N ALA A 29 -29.34 -15.62 -34.99
CA ALA A 29 -29.06 -15.92 -36.38
C ALA A 29 -27.67 -16.52 -36.38
N ALA A 30 -27.59 -17.79 -36.83
CA ALA A 30 -26.38 -18.59 -36.80
C ALA A 30 -25.25 -17.61 -37.04
N SER A 31 -24.43 -17.37 -36.01
CA SER A 31 -23.31 -16.46 -36.11
C SER A 31 -22.68 -16.87 -37.41
N THR A 32 -22.81 -16.01 -38.45
CA THR A 32 -22.18 -16.20 -39.75
C THR A 32 -20.84 -16.71 -39.37
N THR A 33 -20.59 -18.01 -39.65
CA THR A 33 -19.46 -18.79 -39.12
C THR A 33 -18.38 -17.78 -38.84
N LEU A 34 -18.13 -17.47 -37.56
CA LEU A 34 -17.05 -16.56 -37.21
C LEU A 34 -15.90 -17.22 -37.94
N SER A 35 -15.52 -16.60 -39.06
CA SER A 35 -14.30 -16.93 -39.77
C SER A 35 -13.30 -17.02 -38.64
N PRO A 36 -12.64 -18.18 -38.44
CA PRO A 36 -11.88 -18.45 -37.23
C PRO A 36 -11.10 -17.19 -36.92
N ALA A 37 -11.42 -16.55 -35.77
CA ALA A 37 -11.07 -15.17 -35.45
C ALA A 37 -9.82 -14.79 -36.23
N GLU A 38 -9.98 -14.01 -37.31
CA GLU A 38 -8.86 -13.64 -38.19
C GLU A 38 -7.76 -13.24 -37.24
N THR A 39 -6.72 -14.07 -37.18
CA THR A 39 -5.73 -13.95 -36.12
C THR A 39 -5.08 -12.62 -36.44
N SER A 40 -5.36 -11.59 -35.64
CA SER A 40 -4.80 -10.26 -35.84
C SER A 40 -3.34 -10.45 -36.22
N PRO A 41 -2.92 -10.03 -37.43
CA PRO A 41 -1.60 -10.37 -37.89
C PRO A 41 -0.60 -9.82 -36.89
N LYS A 42 0.18 -10.72 -36.28
CA LYS A 42 1.21 -10.33 -35.32
C LYS A 42 2.20 -9.41 -36.03
N ILE A 43 2.37 -8.21 -35.50
CA ILE A 43 3.34 -7.23 -36.02
C ILE A 43 4.73 -7.62 -35.52
N LEU A 44 4.83 -8.01 -34.25
CA LEU A 44 6.08 -8.34 -33.59
C LEU A 44 5.92 -9.57 -32.69
N ASP A 45 6.87 -10.49 -32.75
CA ASP A 45 6.97 -11.65 -31.84
C ASP A 45 8.33 -11.64 -31.14
N LEU A 46 8.45 -10.71 -30.18
CA LEU A 46 9.60 -10.56 -29.32
C LEU A 46 9.49 -11.50 -28.10
N LYS A 47 10.58 -12.06 -27.61
CA LYS A 47 10.61 -12.63 -26.24
C LYS A 47 11.17 -11.59 -25.26
N PRO A 48 10.36 -11.03 -24.33
CA PRO A 48 10.82 -9.97 -23.41
C PRO A 48 12.08 -10.34 -22.61
N ALA A 49 12.25 -11.62 -22.26
CA ALA A 49 13.40 -12.13 -21.53
C ALA A 49 14.72 -12.07 -22.34
N ASP A 50 14.63 -12.03 -23.67
CA ASP A 50 15.77 -12.00 -24.59
C ASP A 50 16.18 -10.57 -24.99
N ALA A 51 15.36 -9.56 -24.68
CA ALA A 51 15.74 -8.17 -24.85
C ALA A 51 16.95 -7.78 -23.98
N THR A 52 17.91 -7.10 -24.58
CA THR A 52 19.17 -6.65 -23.96
C THR A 52 19.39 -5.14 -24.09
N ARG A 53 18.85 -4.52 -25.13
CA ARG A 53 18.85 -3.06 -25.35
C ARG A 53 17.52 -2.59 -25.89
N ILE A 54 17.11 -1.39 -25.50
CA ILE A 54 15.92 -0.70 -26.00
C ILE A 54 16.37 0.71 -26.38
N GLU A 55 15.97 1.17 -27.56
CA GLU A 55 16.16 2.55 -28.00
C GLU A 55 14.81 3.11 -28.43
N ILE A 56 14.46 4.27 -27.88
CA ILE A 56 13.21 4.98 -28.15
C ILE A 56 13.57 6.34 -28.73
N SER A 57 13.21 6.54 -29.99
CA SER A 57 13.44 7.77 -30.74
C SER A 57 12.10 8.44 -31.05
N LYS A 58 12.01 9.74 -30.75
CA LYS A 58 10.79 10.53 -30.98
C LYS A 58 11.12 11.76 -31.80
N ARG A 59 10.19 12.18 -32.65
CA ARG A 59 10.38 13.37 -33.48
C ARG A 59 10.58 14.61 -32.58
N GLY A 60 11.76 15.22 -32.65
CA GLY A 60 12.07 16.45 -31.92
C GLY A 60 12.42 16.27 -30.43
N ALA A 61 12.64 15.03 -29.98
CA ALA A 61 13.19 14.73 -28.65
C ALA A 61 14.54 14.03 -28.77
N GLU A 62 15.29 14.01 -27.68
CA GLU A 62 16.54 13.25 -27.59
C GLU A 62 16.26 11.75 -27.45
N ASP A 63 17.13 10.92 -28.04
CA ASP A 63 17.00 9.46 -27.99
C ASP A 63 17.18 8.93 -26.57
N LEU A 64 16.24 8.10 -26.15
CA LEU A 64 16.29 7.39 -24.88
C LEU A 64 16.81 5.97 -25.11
N LYS A 65 17.97 5.65 -24.53
CA LYS A 65 18.61 4.34 -24.69
C LYS A 65 18.69 3.64 -23.35
N LEU A 66 18.34 2.37 -23.34
CA LEU A 66 18.42 1.48 -22.18
C LEU A 66 19.22 0.23 -22.52
N GLY A 67 19.95 -0.28 -21.53
CA GLY A 67 20.68 -1.54 -21.63
C GLY A 67 20.68 -2.28 -20.30
N LYS A 68 20.87 -3.60 -20.35
CA LYS A 68 21.13 -4.40 -19.14
C LYS A 68 22.58 -4.22 -18.69
N ASN A 69 22.78 -4.00 -17.41
CA ASN A 69 24.11 -4.01 -16.78
C ASN A 69 24.59 -5.46 -16.51
N ASP A 70 25.79 -5.60 -15.94
CA ASP A 70 26.39 -6.92 -15.64
C ASP A 70 25.57 -7.76 -14.66
N ALA A 71 24.76 -7.12 -13.82
CA ALA A 71 23.82 -7.79 -12.91
C ALA A 71 22.46 -8.12 -13.57
N GLY A 72 22.33 -7.89 -14.88
CA GLY A 72 21.12 -8.17 -15.66
C GLY A 72 19.99 -7.16 -15.47
N LYS A 73 20.22 -6.04 -14.76
CA LYS A 73 19.22 -5.00 -14.50
C LYS A 73 19.24 -3.93 -15.59
N TRP A 74 18.07 -3.44 -15.97
CA TRP A 74 17.95 -2.33 -16.92
C TRP A 74 18.49 -1.03 -16.33
N GLN A 75 19.22 -0.29 -17.14
CA GLN A 75 19.71 1.06 -16.87
C GLN A 75 19.48 1.92 -18.11
N ILE A 76 19.23 3.21 -17.88
CA ILE A 76 19.24 4.21 -18.94
C ILE A 76 20.70 4.59 -19.18
N THR A 77 21.13 4.57 -20.43
CA THR A 77 22.50 4.89 -20.86
C THR A 77 22.58 6.23 -21.59
N SER A 78 21.47 6.72 -22.15
CA SER A 78 21.34 8.01 -22.84
C SER A 78 19.96 8.59 -22.55
N PRO A 79 19.81 9.91 -22.30
CA PRO A 79 20.81 10.97 -22.50
C PRO A 79 21.82 11.15 -21.34
N LYS A 80 21.48 10.63 -20.15
CA LYS A 80 22.38 10.57 -19.00
C LYS A 80 22.27 9.19 -18.32
N PRO A 81 23.36 8.62 -17.79
CA PRO A 81 23.31 7.35 -17.09
C PRO A 81 22.43 7.43 -15.83
N LEU A 82 21.36 6.62 -15.78
CA LEU A 82 20.44 6.55 -14.64
C LEU A 82 19.95 5.11 -14.41
N PRO A 83 19.61 4.74 -13.17
CA PRO A 83 18.85 3.50 -12.92
C PRO A 83 17.50 3.56 -13.63
N ALA A 84 17.11 2.45 -14.27
CA ALA A 84 15.78 2.30 -14.85
C ALA A 84 14.82 1.64 -13.84
N ASP A 85 13.55 2.02 -13.91
CA ASP A 85 12.47 1.33 -13.22
C ASP A 85 12.19 0.01 -13.95
N GLN A 86 12.46 -1.11 -13.26
CA GLN A 86 12.41 -2.43 -13.88
C GLN A 86 10.98 -2.82 -14.28
N ASP A 87 9.98 -2.39 -13.51
CA ASP A 87 8.58 -2.72 -13.75
C ASP A 87 8.04 -1.92 -14.94
N SER A 88 8.43 -0.63 -15.07
CA SER A 88 8.14 0.20 -16.23
C SER A 88 8.76 -0.37 -17.50
N VAL A 89 10.03 -0.81 -17.45
CA VAL A 89 10.68 -1.43 -18.62
C VAL A 89 10.04 -2.79 -18.96
N SER A 90 9.71 -3.60 -17.96
CA SER A 90 8.99 -4.86 -18.18
C SER A 90 7.63 -4.61 -18.85
N SER A 91 6.89 -3.59 -18.39
CA SER A 91 5.59 -3.22 -18.96
C SER A 91 5.70 -2.74 -20.40
N LEU A 92 6.75 -1.97 -20.72
CA LEU A 92 7.06 -1.56 -22.09
C LEU A 92 7.30 -2.78 -22.99
N LEU A 93 8.14 -3.72 -22.57
CA LEU A 93 8.45 -4.94 -23.33
C LEU A 93 7.23 -5.85 -23.50
N SER A 94 6.39 -5.99 -22.48
CA SER A 94 5.14 -6.75 -22.57
C SER A 94 4.13 -6.13 -23.53
N THR A 95 4.14 -4.80 -23.68
CA THR A 95 3.28 -4.12 -24.68
C THR A 95 3.74 -4.41 -26.12
N LEU A 96 5.02 -4.74 -26.31
CA LEU A 96 5.62 -5.07 -27.60
C LEU A 96 5.51 -6.58 -27.93
N SER A 97 5.05 -7.42 -26.99
CA SER A 97 5.07 -8.87 -27.12
C SER A 97 3.77 -9.53 -26.61
N PRO A 98 2.82 -9.89 -27.51
CA PRO A 98 2.79 -9.51 -28.93
C PRO A 98 2.29 -8.08 -29.12
N LEU A 99 2.81 -7.40 -30.14
CA LEU A 99 2.15 -6.23 -30.70
C LEU A 99 1.20 -6.71 -31.80
N ASP A 100 -0.10 -6.67 -31.52
CA ASP A 100 -1.13 -7.09 -32.47
C ASP A 100 -1.58 -5.91 -33.34
N SER A 101 -1.84 -6.17 -34.63
CA SER A 101 -2.51 -5.20 -35.50
C SER A 101 -4.02 -5.31 -35.39
N ASP A 102 -4.72 -4.17 -35.45
CA ASP A 102 -6.17 -4.15 -35.68
C ASP A 102 -6.50 -4.61 -37.10
N ARG A 103 -5.65 -4.23 -38.07
CA ARG A 103 -5.74 -4.64 -39.48
C ARG A 103 -4.44 -4.37 -40.24
N VAL A 104 -4.29 -5.03 -41.39
CA VAL A 104 -3.32 -4.64 -42.43
C VAL A 104 -3.95 -3.55 -43.30
N VAL A 105 -3.20 -2.49 -43.59
CA VAL A 105 -3.62 -1.37 -44.45
C VAL A 105 -3.15 -1.60 -45.89
N GLU A 106 -1.91 -2.04 -46.04
CA GLU A 106 -1.29 -2.29 -47.34
C GLU A 106 -0.27 -3.42 -47.18
N ASP A 107 -0.36 -4.46 -48.02
CA ASP A 107 0.56 -5.60 -47.96
C ASP A 107 1.98 -5.27 -48.44
N LYS A 108 2.10 -4.27 -49.31
CA LYS A 108 3.37 -3.80 -49.87
C LYS A 108 3.33 -2.31 -50.14
N ALA A 109 3.66 -1.52 -49.13
CA ALA A 109 3.64 -0.07 -49.23
C ALA A 109 4.61 0.48 -50.27
N ALA A 110 4.08 1.16 -51.28
CA ALA A 110 4.89 1.84 -52.29
C ALA A 110 5.57 3.10 -51.75
N ASN A 111 4.98 3.76 -50.74
CA ASN A 111 5.50 4.98 -50.13
C ASN A 111 5.14 5.08 -48.63
N LEU A 112 6.11 4.80 -47.75
CA LEU A 112 5.92 4.93 -46.29
C LEU A 112 5.64 6.37 -45.82
N GLY A 113 5.96 7.38 -46.64
CA GLY A 113 5.74 8.78 -46.32
C GLY A 113 4.27 9.16 -46.19
N THR A 114 3.35 8.48 -46.91
CA THR A 114 1.89 8.76 -46.83
C THR A 114 1.29 8.38 -45.49
N TYR A 115 1.99 7.57 -44.71
CA TYR A 115 1.58 7.07 -43.40
C TYR A 115 2.36 7.71 -42.24
N GLY A 116 3.22 8.69 -42.54
CA GLY A 116 4.15 9.26 -41.57
C GLY A 116 5.29 8.33 -41.16
N LEU A 117 5.45 7.17 -41.79
CA LEU A 117 6.43 6.13 -41.43
C LEU A 117 7.83 6.37 -42.00
N ALA A 118 7.99 7.28 -42.97
CA ALA A 118 9.31 7.72 -43.46
C ALA A 118 10.05 8.61 -42.43
N LYS A 119 9.30 9.28 -41.56
CA LYS A 119 9.80 10.05 -40.41
C LYS A 119 8.86 9.78 -39.24
N PRO A 120 8.92 8.59 -38.63
CA PRO A 120 7.95 8.15 -37.64
C PRO A 120 7.81 9.14 -36.48
N SER A 121 6.63 9.20 -35.88
CA SER A 121 6.42 9.95 -34.64
C SER A 121 7.12 9.29 -33.46
N LEU A 122 7.21 7.95 -33.49
CA LEU A 122 7.89 7.11 -32.50
C LEU A 122 8.56 5.92 -33.20
N GLU A 123 9.83 5.69 -32.91
CA GLU A 123 10.59 4.52 -33.33
C GLU A 123 11.11 3.80 -32.09
N ILE A 124 10.90 2.48 -32.02
CA ILE A 124 11.38 1.63 -30.93
C ILE A 124 12.23 0.52 -31.53
N SER A 125 13.51 0.49 -31.15
CA SER A 125 14.44 -0.58 -31.50
C SER A 125 14.74 -1.46 -30.29
N ILE A 126 14.69 -2.78 -30.48
CA ILE A 126 14.94 -3.78 -29.45
C ILE A 126 16.03 -4.72 -29.96
N ALA A 127 17.13 -4.81 -29.22
CA ALA A 127 18.20 -5.77 -29.51
C ALA A 127 18.07 -6.99 -28.60
N GLU A 128 18.06 -8.18 -29.18
CA GLU A 128 17.96 -9.46 -28.48
C GLU A 128 19.35 -10.11 -28.26
N LYS A 129 19.42 -11.11 -27.36
CA LYS A 129 20.67 -11.84 -27.05
C LYS A 129 21.33 -12.49 -28.27
N ASN A 130 20.54 -12.89 -29.27
CA ASN A 130 21.01 -13.49 -30.52
C ASN A 130 21.50 -12.45 -31.56
N GLN A 131 21.65 -11.18 -31.16
CA GLN A 131 21.98 -10.05 -32.03
C GLN A 131 20.93 -9.72 -33.11
N LYS A 132 19.73 -10.29 -33.02
CA LYS A 132 18.58 -9.82 -33.80
C LYS A 132 18.16 -8.46 -33.24
N THR A 133 17.93 -7.53 -34.15
CA THR A 133 17.36 -6.22 -33.82
C THR A 133 16.04 -6.08 -34.54
N GLU A 134 14.98 -5.84 -33.77
CA GLU A 134 13.68 -5.51 -34.31
C GLU A 134 13.42 -4.01 -34.14
N VAL A 135 12.81 -3.39 -35.14
CA VAL A 135 12.50 -1.95 -35.12
C VAL A 135 11.05 -1.75 -35.50
N VAL A 136 10.28 -1.21 -34.57
CA VAL A 136 8.87 -0.83 -34.77
C VAL A 136 8.80 0.66 -35.05
N LEU A 137 8.14 1.03 -36.13
CA LEU A 137 7.89 2.38 -36.58
C LEU A 137 6.42 2.71 -36.35
N LEU A 138 6.13 3.83 -35.68
CA LEU A 138 4.78 4.35 -35.47
C LEU A 138 4.69 5.73 -36.13
N GLY A 139 3.80 5.85 -37.10
CA GLY A 139 3.64 7.00 -37.97
C GLY A 139 2.57 7.97 -37.50
N ASP A 140 1.76 8.42 -38.45
CA ASP A 140 0.64 9.34 -38.23
C ASP A 140 -0.59 8.60 -37.67
N ASP A 141 -1.46 9.33 -36.98
CA ASP A 141 -2.74 8.81 -36.51
C ASP A 141 -3.68 8.56 -37.70
N THR A 142 -4.55 7.56 -37.59
CA THR A 142 -5.56 7.29 -38.63
C THR A 142 -6.56 8.45 -38.72
N PRO A 143 -7.27 8.64 -39.86
CA PRO A 143 -8.27 9.70 -39.98
C PRO A 143 -9.38 9.64 -38.92
N THR A 144 -9.66 8.46 -38.38
CA THR A 144 -10.63 8.24 -37.29
C THR A 144 -10.06 8.51 -35.89
N SER A 145 -8.75 8.75 -35.77
CA SER A 145 -8.00 8.88 -34.52
C SER A 145 -8.09 7.68 -33.57
N SER A 146 -8.63 6.55 -34.04
CA SER A 146 -8.79 5.32 -33.25
C SER A 146 -7.53 4.43 -33.27
N GLY A 147 -6.62 4.69 -34.20
CA GLY A 147 -5.39 3.94 -34.37
C GLY A 147 -4.28 4.78 -34.97
N VAL A 148 -3.15 4.13 -35.23
CA VAL A 148 -1.92 4.75 -35.74
C VAL A 148 -1.32 3.80 -36.77
N TYR A 149 -0.75 4.35 -37.83
CA TYR A 149 -0.04 3.53 -38.80
C TYR A 149 1.25 2.98 -38.19
N ALA A 150 1.49 1.69 -38.37
CA ALA A 150 2.68 1.01 -37.85
C ALA A 150 3.36 0.19 -38.94
N ALA A 151 4.68 0.02 -38.83
CA ALA A 151 5.45 -0.91 -39.65
C ALA A 151 6.61 -1.50 -38.85
N VAL A 152 7.07 -2.67 -39.25
CA VAL A 152 8.34 -3.24 -38.77
C VAL A 152 9.39 -3.04 -39.85
N LYS A 153 10.57 -2.55 -39.47
CA LYS A 153 11.66 -2.33 -40.43
C LYS A 153 12.05 -3.65 -41.10
N GLY A 154 11.95 -3.70 -42.42
CA GLY A 154 12.20 -4.90 -43.23
C GLY A 154 10.94 -5.68 -43.61
N ASP A 155 9.78 -5.38 -43.00
CA ASP A 155 8.48 -5.88 -43.41
C ASP A 155 7.84 -4.87 -44.41
N PRO A 156 7.42 -5.31 -45.62
CA PRO A 156 6.79 -4.42 -46.59
C PRO A 156 5.36 -3.98 -46.22
N ARG A 157 4.76 -4.61 -45.20
CA ARG A 157 3.37 -4.35 -44.79
C ARG A 157 3.25 -3.10 -43.92
N VAL A 158 2.14 -2.39 -44.07
CA VAL A 158 1.70 -1.31 -43.17
C VAL A 158 0.46 -1.77 -42.42
N PHE A 159 0.47 -1.56 -41.11
CA PHE A 159 -0.58 -1.97 -40.19
C PHE A 159 -1.28 -0.75 -39.58
N VAL A 160 -2.47 -0.97 -39.02
CA VAL A 160 -3.01 -0.09 -37.96
C VAL A 160 -2.85 -0.79 -36.63
N VAL A 161 -2.31 -0.09 -35.65
CA VAL A 161 -2.38 -0.47 -34.23
C VAL A 161 -3.32 0.47 -33.50
N ALA A 162 -4.02 -0.04 -32.50
CA ALA A 162 -4.87 0.79 -31.67
C ALA A 162 -4.07 1.90 -30.96
N SER A 163 -4.68 3.08 -30.80
CA SER A 163 -3.99 4.28 -30.29
C SER A 163 -3.42 4.10 -28.88
N TYR A 164 -4.04 3.27 -28.04
CA TYR A 164 -3.56 2.97 -26.69
C TYR A 164 -2.19 2.26 -26.68
N HIS A 165 -1.85 1.50 -27.74
CA HIS A 165 -0.51 0.92 -27.87
C HIS A 165 0.52 2.03 -28.02
N LYS A 166 0.30 3.00 -28.94
CA LYS A 166 1.20 4.15 -29.10
C LYS A 166 1.35 4.91 -27.77
N SER A 167 0.26 5.21 -27.07
CA SER A 167 0.35 5.89 -25.75
C SER A 167 1.14 5.09 -24.70
N SER A 168 1.06 3.75 -24.75
CA SER A 168 1.80 2.87 -23.83
C SER A 168 3.28 2.71 -24.22
N LEU A 169 3.60 2.90 -25.49
CA LEU A 169 4.95 2.82 -26.05
C LEU A 169 5.69 4.16 -26.04
N ASP A 170 4.95 5.27 -26.04
CA ASP A 170 5.46 6.64 -26.04
C ASP A 170 6.06 7.05 -24.67
N LYS A 171 7.09 6.33 -24.24
CA LYS A 171 7.76 6.52 -22.94
C LYS A 171 8.96 7.44 -23.06
N GLY A 172 9.08 8.38 -22.13
CA GLY A 172 10.22 9.29 -22.00
C GLY A 172 11.16 8.92 -20.86
N LEU A 173 12.22 9.70 -20.69
CA LEU A 173 13.22 9.52 -19.63
C LEU A 173 12.56 9.40 -18.24
N ASN A 174 11.64 10.31 -17.95
CA ASN A 174 10.94 10.37 -16.68
C ASN A 174 9.90 9.25 -16.51
N ASP A 175 9.51 8.52 -17.55
CA ASP A 175 8.61 7.37 -17.41
C ASP A 175 9.36 6.08 -17.07
N LEU A 176 10.60 5.97 -17.53
CA LEU A 176 11.40 4.74 -17.41
C LEU A 176 12.50 4.80 -16.35
N ARG A 177 12.84 5.96 -15.81
CA ARG A 177 13.83 6.05 -14.72
C ARG A 177 13.25 5.57 -13.39
N ASP A 178 14.11 4.98 -12.57
CA ASP A 178 13.77 4.71 -11.18
C ASP A 178 13.61 6.04 -10.43
N LYS A 179 12.41 6.26 -9.88
CA LYS A 179 12.06 7.51 -9.17
C LYS A 179 12.24 7.39 -7.67
N ARG A 180 12.59 6.20 -7.15
CA ARG A 180 12.72 5.99 -5.71
C ARG A 180 13.91 6.78 -5.18
N LEU A 181 13.70 7.49 -4.08
CA LEU A 181 14.78 8.18 -3.37
C LEU A 181 15.53 7.25 -2.44
N LEU A 182 14.91 6.14 -2.03
CA LEU A 182 15.50 5.13 -1.17
C LEU A 182 15.24 3.74 -1.78
N THR A 183 16.20 2.84 -1.65
CA THR A 183 16.17 1.51 -2.29
C THR A 183 16.42 0.37 -1.29
N PHE A 184 16.21 0.63 0.01
CA PHE A 184 16.35 -0.36 1.07
C PHE A 184 15.33 -1.50 0.92
N ASP A 185 15.68 -2.67 1.43
CA ASP A 185 14.81 -3.83 1.53
C ASP A 185 14.00 -3.77 2.85
N SER A 186 12.69 -3.53 2.77
CA SER A 186 11.83 -3.37 3.95
C SER A 186 11.75 -4.62 4.82
N GLU A 187 11.86 -5.80 4.21
CA GLU A 187 11.82 -7.08 4.94
C GLU A 187 13.12 -7.31 5.72
N LYS A 188 14.23 -6.73 5.24
CA LYS A 188 15.55 -6.84 5.87
C LYS A 188 15.94 -5.61 6.68
N LEU A 189 15.01 -4.67 6.85
CA LEU A 189 15.24 -3.46 7.61
C LEU A 189 15.34 -3.78 9.10
N SER A 190 16.48 -3.43 9.71
CA SER A 190 16.80 -3.74 11.10
C SER A 190 16.73 -2.52 12.02
N ARG A 191 16.97 -1.33 11.46
CA ARG A 191 17.04 -0.07 12.22
C ARG A 191 16.51 1.11 11.42
N VAL A 192 15.77 1.98 12.08
CA VAL A 192 15.35 3.30 11.56
C VAL A 192 15.69 4.36 12.60
N GLU A 193 16.45 5.38 12.22
CA GLU A 193 16.69 6.57 13.05
C GLU A 193 15.97 7.75 12.43
N LEU A 194 14.97 8.29 13.13
CA LEU A 194 14.22 9.47 12.72
C LEU A 194 14.63 10.65 13.60
N THR A 195 15.23 11.67 13.01
CA THR A 195 15.46 12.96 13.66
C THR A 195 14.44 13.97 13.16
N ALA A 196 13.50 14.35 14.01
CA ALA A 196 12.44 15.30 13.73
C ALA A 196 12.08 16.09 14.99
N LYS A 197 11.54 17.30 14.86
CA LYS A 197 11.16 18.16 16.01
C LYS A 197 12.26 18.31 17.08
N LYS A 198 13.54 18.36 16.65
CA LYS A 198 14.74 18.43 17.51
C LYS A 198 14.97 17.20 18.42
N GLN A 199 14.34 16.08 18.12
CA GLN A 199 14.50 14.82 18.84
C GLN A 199 14.90 13.71 17.87
N THR A 200 15.79 12.81 18.30
CA THR A 200 16.12 11.59 17.58
C THR A 200 15.43 10.41 18.22
N ILE A 201 14.69 9.67 17.41
CA ILE A 201 14.01 8.43 17.77
C ILE A 201 14.71 7.31 17.00
N GLU A 202 15.13 6.27 17.72
CA GLU A 202 15.75 5.10 17.11
C GLU A 202 14.82 3.91 17.30
N PHE A 203 14.46 3.27 16.20
CA PHE A 203 13.69 2.03 16.16
C PHE A 203 14.62 0.86 15.84
N GLY A 204 14.48 -0.23 16.57
CA GLY A 204 15.09 -1.52 16.26
C GLY A 204 14.03 -2.56 15.98
N ARG A 205 14.26 -3.45 15.01
CA ARG A 205 13.38 -4.58 14.70
C ARG A 205 13.95 -5.86 15.31
N ASN A 206 13.17 -6.54 16.15
CA ASN A 206 13.53 -7.81 16.79
C ASN A 206 12.36 -8.79 16.70
N LYS A 207 12.58 -10.01 16.20
CA LYS A 207 11.53 -11.02 15.96
C LYS A 207 10.28 -10.42 15.29
N ASP A 208 10.51 -9.65 14.22
CA ASP A 208 9.48 -8.96 13.44
C ASP A 208 8.66 -7.89 14.20
N GLN A 209 9.10 -7.48 15.38
CA GLN A 209 8.48 -6.40 16.16
C GLN A 209 9.41 -5.19 16.27
N TRP A 210 8.85 -4.01 16.06
CA TRP A 210 9.52 -2.74 16.29
C TRP A 210 9.57 -2.40 17.77
N GLN A 211 10.71 -1.89 18.21
CA GLN A 211 10.91 -1.33 19.55
C GLN A 211 11.56 0.04 19.42
N ILE A 212 11.21 0.96 20.32
CA ILE A 212 11.92 2.23 20.45
C ILE A 212 13.13 1.96 21.34
N LEU A 213 14.32 2.27 20.84
CA LEU A 213 15.61 2.15 21.54
C LEU A 213 16.06 3.50 22.11
N LYS A 214 15.83 4.60 21.39
CA LYS A 214 16.17 5.98 21.80
C LYS A 214 14.97 6.91 21.66
N PRO A 215 14.86 7.96 22.51
CA PRO A 215 15.82 8.39 23.52
C PRO A 215 15.88 7.50 24.78
N LYS A 216 14.85 6.70 25.02
CA LYS A 216 14.79 5.68 26.07
C LYS A 216 14.06 4.44 25.53
N PRO A 217 14.33 3.24 26.03
CA PRO A 217 13.59 2.04 25.64
C PRO A 217 12.08 2.18 25.89
N ALA A 218 11.27 1.91 24.88
CA ALA A 218 9.81 1.92 24.96
C ALA A 218 9.16 0.98 23.93
N ARG A 219 7.93 0.56 24.22
CA ARG A 219 7.11 -0.19 23.25
C ARG A 219 6.74 0.72 22.08
N ALA A 220 7.03 0.27 20.86
CA ALA A 220 6.63 0.96 19.65
C ALA A 220 5.21 0.56 19.25
N ASP A 221 4.45 1.53 18.75
CA ASP A 221 3.24 1.27 17.98
C ASP A 221 3.65 0.72 16.61
N GLN A 222 3.33 -0.55 16.36
CA GLN A 222 3.79 -1.26 15.15
C GLN A 222 3.28 -0.59 13.88
N SER A 223 1.98 -0.24 13.86
CA SER A 223 1.35 0.38 12.70
C SER A 223 1.94 1.76 12.41
N ALA A 224 2.20 2.56 13.44
CA ALA A 224 2.79 3.88 13.27
C ALA A 224 4.22 3.82 12.68
N VAL A 225 5.03 2.85 13.11
CA VAL A 225 6.39 2.64 12.57
C VAL A 225 6.34 2.07 11.17
N GLU A 226 5.46 1.10 10.89
CA GLU A 226 5.28 0.55 9.54
C GLU A 226 4.79 1.61 8.54
N ASP A 227 3.89 2.50 8.95
CA ASP A 227 3.46 3.62 8.12
C ASP A 227 4.60 4.58 7.78
N LEU A 228 5.51 4.84 8.73
CA LEU A 228 6.73 5.60 8.46
C LEU A 228 7.62 4.88 7.45
N VAL A 229 7.89 3.58 7.66
CA VAL A 229 8.72 2.76 6.76
C VAL A 229 8.12 2.74 5.35
N ARG A 230 6.80 2.54 5.24
CA ARG A 230 6.06 2.59 3.98
C ARG A 230 6.19 3.95 3.31
N SER A 231 6.02 5.04 4.05
CA SER A 231 6.18 6.38 3.50
C SER A 231 7.60 6.67 3.00
N LEU A 232 8.63 6.12 3.66
CA LEU A 232 10.03 6.25 3.23
C LEU A 232 10.31 5.43 1.97
N ARG A 233 9.74 4.22 1.87
CA ARG A 233 9.82 3.38 0.67
C ARG A 233 9.11 4.03 -0.52
N ASP A 234 7.96 4.65 -0.26
CA ASP A 234 7.14 5.30 -1.27
C ASP A 234 7.63 6.75 -1.57
N ALA A 235 8.74 7.19 -0.96
CA ALA A 235 9.38 8.46 -1.25
C ALA A 235 9.97 8.46 -2.66
N LYS A 236 9.25 9.11 -3.58
CA LYS A 236 9.61 9.22 -4.99
C LYS A 236 9.80 10.68 -5.40
N MET A 237 10.67 10.88 -6.38
CA MET A 237 10.88 12.17 -7.02
C MET A 237 9.60 12.62 -7.74
N GLU A 238 9.15 13.84 -7.45
CA GLU A 238 8.12 14.52 -8.25
C GLU A 238 8.80 15.22 -9.42
N LEU A 239 8.87 14.51 -10.54
CA LEU A 239 9.51 15.01 -11.76
C LEU A 239 8.53 15.88 -12.55
N SER A 240 8.99 17.06 -12.95
CA SER A 240 8.29 17.93 -13.91
C SER A 240 8.95 17.87 -15.29
N ALA A 241 8.29 18.42 -16.31
CA ALA A 241 8.85 18.48 -17.67
C ALA A 241 10.15 19.29 -17.77
N THR A 242 10.40 20.22 -16.83
CA THR A 242 11.64 20.99 -16.71
C THR A 242 12.28 20.70 -15.36
N GLU A 243 13.23 19.74 -15.30
CA GLU A 243 14.07 19.58 -14.12
C GLU A 243 14.97 20.82 -13.98
N ASP A 244 14.75 21.63 -12.95
CA ASP A 244 15.65 22.72 -12.59
C ASP A 244 16.38 22.35 -11.30
N GLU A 245 17.43 21.53 -11.46
CA GLU A 245 18.24 21.04 -10.35
C GLU A 245 18.80 22.18 -9.48
N LYS A 246 19.10 23.35 -10.07
CA LYS A 246 19.61 24.52 -9.34
C LYS A 246 18.53 25.15 -8.49
N LYS A 247 17.31 25.28 -9.03
CA LYS A 247 16.15 25.78 -8.29
C LYS A 247 15.78 24.84 -7.14
N ASP A 248 15.72 23.54 -7.37
CA ASP A 248 15.37 22.56 -6.33
C ASP A 248 16.43 22.53 -5.22
N MET A 249 17.71 22.60 -5.58
CA MET A 249 18.81 22.73 -4.62
C MET A 249 18.70 24.01 -3.79
N SER A 250 18.39 25.15 -4.43
CA SER A 250 18.20 26.44 -3.73
C SER A 250 16.99 26.41 -2.78
N ALA A 251 15.87 25.83 -3.24
CA ALA A 251 14.66 25.67 -2.43
C ALA A 251 14.90 24.78 -1.21
N PHE A 252 15.65 23.69 -1.37
CA PHE A 252 16.04 22.83 -0.25
C PHE A 252 16.98 23.55 0.72
N ASN A 253 18.04 24.19 0.23
CA ASN A 253 19.02 24.86 1.08
C ASN A 253 18.41 26.00 1.92
N SER A 254 17.47 26.74 1.34
CA SER A 254 16.72 27.81 2.03
C SER A 254 15.49 27.32 2.82
N GLY A 255 15.08 26.06 2.63
CA GLY A 255 13.92 25.47 3.28
C GLY A 255 14.14 25.15 4.76
N THR A 256 13.04 25.16 5.51
CA THR A 256 13.02 24.78 6.93
C THR A 256 13.27 23.27 7.08
N PRO A 257 14.23 22.82 7.90
CA PRO A 257 14.42 21.40 8.21
C PRO A 257 13.16 20.77 8.80
N VAL A 258 12.71 19.66 8.20
CA VAL A 258 11.54 18.90 8.67
C VAL A 258 12.02 17.70 9.47
N ALA A 259 12.77 16.81 8.80
CA ALA A 259 13.26 15.58 9.40
C ALA A 259 14.44 15.00 8.63
N THR A 260 15.16 14.09 9.26
CA THR A 260 16.16 13.22 8.64
C THR A 260 15.90 11.78 9.08
N ALA A 261 15.73 10.87 8.13
CA ALA A 261 15.61 9.44 8.39
C ALA A 261 16.87 8.72 7.93
N LYS A 262 17.44 7.87 8.78
CA LYS A 262 18.47 6.89 8.40
C LYS A 262 17.89 5.49 8.54
N LEU A 263 18.11 4.67 7.52
CA LEU A 263 17.58 3.31 7.44
C LEU A 263 18.75 2.36 7.28
N THR A 264 18.78 1.29 8.05
CA THR A 264 19.83 0.25 7.95
C THR A 264 19.19 -1.10 7.67
N ASP A 265 19.45 -1.63 6.48
CA ASP A 265 19.18 -3.03 6.13
C ASP A 265 20.48 -3.85 6.15
N VAL A 266 20.41 -5.13 5.74
CA VAL A 266 21.58 -6.02 5.72
C VAL A 266 22.69 -5.58 4.75
N ALA A 267 22.37 -4.74 3.77
CA ALA A 267 23.31 -4.35 2.72
C ALA A 267 24.00 -3.03 3.05
N SER A 268 23.23 -2.00 3.45
CA SER A 268 23.78 -0.67 3.70
C SER A 268 22.87 0.24 4.53
N ALA A 269 23.46 1.36 4.98
CA ALA A 269 22.71 2.48 5.52
C ALA A 269 22.35 3.49 4.42
N GLN A 270 21.10 3.93 4.38
CA GLN A 270 20.62 5.00 3.50
C GLN A 270 20.02 6.14 4.32
N GLU A 271 20.16 7.37 3.84
CA GLU A 271 19.66 8.57 4.50
C GLU A 271 18.75 9.37 3.58
N LEU A 272 17.65 9.89 4.14
CA LEU A 272 16.76 10.85 3.51
C LEU A 272 16.60 12.08 4.40
N GLN A 273 17.02 13.23 3.90
CA GLN A 273 16.80 14.53 4.53
C GLN A 273 15.62 15.22 3.85
N VAL A 274 14.67 15.73 4.62
CA VAL A 274 13.50 16.44 4.11
C VAL A 274 13.44 17.86 4.67
N ARG A 275 13.20 18.81 3.78
CA ARG A 275 13.01 20.24 4.10
C ARG A 275 11.74 20.76 3.44
N LYS A 276 11.11 21.75 4.07
CA LYS A 276 9.91 22.42 3.55
C LYS A 276 10.26 23.83 3.08
N ASN A 277 9.87 24.19 1.86
CA ASN A 277 9.99 25.53 1.34
C ASN A 277 8.61 25.98 0.82
N LYS A 278 8.02 26.99 1.46
CA LYS A 278 6.61 27.39 1.24
C LYS A 278 5.69 26.17 1.44
N ASP A 279 4.98 25.74 0.40
CA ASP A 279 4.04 24.62 0.44
C ASP A 279 4.65 23.29 -0.01
N ASP A 280 5.87 23.33 -0.55
CA ASP A 280 6.52 22.19 -1.15
C ASP A 280 7.54 21.53 -0.21
N TYR A 281 7.67 20.22 -0.35
CA TYR A 281 8.70 19.44 0.33
C TYR A 281 9.78 19.02 -0.66
N TYR A 282 11.03 19.13 -0.22
CA TYR A 282 12.20 18.76 -0.99
C TYR A 282 13.00 17.75 -0.18
N ALA A 283 13.51 16.73 -0.86
CA ALA A 283 14.26 15.65 -0.26
C ALA A 283 15.63 15.49 -0.91
N LYS A 284 16.63 15.24 -0.07
CA LYS A 284 17.99 14.85 -0.47
C LYS A 284 18.26 13.46 0.05
N SER A 285 18.67 12.55 -0.83
CA SER A 285 18.97 11.16 -0.49
C SER A 285 20.47 10.88 -0.57
N SER A 286 20.95 9.92 0.22
CA SER A 286 22.28 9.33 0.04
C SER A 286 22.32 8.27 -1.08
N ALA A 287 21.17 7.73 -1.49
CA ALA A 287 21.07 6.67 -2.50
C ALA A 287 20.97 7.20 -3.93
N VAL A 288 20.55 8.46 -4.10
CA VAL A 288 20.45 9.11 -5.41
C VAL A 288 20.97 10.55 -5.33
N ALA A 289 21.78 10.95 -6.30
CA ALA A 289 22.33 12.29 -6.38
C ALA A 289 21.24 13.33 -6.71
N GLY A 290 21.38 14.54 -6.16
CA GLY A 290 20.47 15.66 -6.41
C GLY A 290 19.51 15.94 -5.26
N VAL A 291 18.60 16.87 -5.51
CA VAL A 291 17.51 17.23 -4.62
C VAL A 291 16.24 17.24 -5.44
N TYR A 292 15.19 16.64 -4.91
CA TYR A 292 13.94 16.46 -5.62
C TYR A 292 12.77 16.93 -4.77
N LYS A 293 11.78 17.54 -5.43
CA LYS A 293 10.47 17.71 -4.83
C LYS A 293 9.87 16.33 -4.50
N VAL A 294 9.16 16.23 -3.39
CA VAL A 294 8.46 15.02 -2.94
C VAL A 294 7.05 15.36 -2.49
N LEU A 295 6.18 14.35 -2.53
CA LEU A 295 4.83 14.44 -1.99
C LEU A 295 4.83 14.93 -0.54
N SER A 296 3.86 15.79 -0.21
CA SER A 296 3.71 16.34 1.14
C SER A 296 3.54 15.26 2.22
N SER A 297 2.98 14.10 1.85
CA SER A 297 2.85 12.92 2.71
C SER A 297 4.18 12.41 3.26
N VAL A 298 5.27 12.51 2.49
CA VAL A 298 6.62 12.14 2.96
C VAL A 298 7.08 13.10 4.06
N GLY A 299 6.85 14.40 3.86
CA GLY A 299 7.19 15.42 4.84
C GLY A 299 6.37 15.30 6.13
N THR A 300 5.05 15.08 6.02
CA THR A 300 4.17 14.97 7.19
C THR A 300 4.38 13.68 7.97
N SER A 301 4.64 12.55 7.29
CA SER A 301 4.91 11.27 7.96
C SER A 301 6.21 11.28 8.76
N MET A 302 7.25 11.96 8.26
CA MET A 302 8.53 12.11 8.93
C MET A 302 8.50 13.18 10.03
N ASN A 303 7.57 14.15 9.99
CA ASN A 303 7.43 15.20 11.01
C ASN A 303 6.63 14.74 12.25
N LYS A 304 6.94 13.54 12.74
CA LYS A 304 6.33 12.95 13.94
C LYS A 304 7.29 13.05 15.14
N GLY A 305 6.73 13.14 16.34
CA GLY A 305 7.46 13.12 17.60
C GLY A 305 7.45 11.74 18.24
N LEU A 306 8.18 11.56 19.35
CA LEU A 306 8.29 10.27 20.04
C LEU A 306 6.93 9.64 20.37
N ASP A 307 6.00 10.43 20.92
CA ASP A 307 4.70 9.95 21.38
C ASP A 307 3.78 9.50 20.25
N ASP A 308 4.02 9.95 19.01
CA ASP A 308 3.28 9.48 17.82
C ASP A 308 3.61 8.02 17.49
N PHE A 309 4.71 7.47 18.04
CA PHE A 309 5.18 6.12 17.79
C PHE A 309 5.15 5.21 19.01
N ARG A 310 4.70 5.68 20.16
CA ARG A 310 4.64 4.86 21.38
C ARG A 310 3.34 4.05 21.41
N ASN A 311 3.45 2.76 21.74
CA ASN A 311 2.28 1.94 21.96
C ASN A 311 1.51 2.46 23.19
N LYS A 312 0.26 2.86 22.96
CA LYS A 312 -0.60 3.43 24.00
C LYS A 312 -1.28 2.37 24.86
N LYS A 313 -1.36 1.11 24.42
CA LYS A 313 -2.09 0.06 25.13
C LYS A 313 -1.33 -0.42 26.36
N LEU A 314 -2.06 -0.59 27.47
CA LEU A 314 -1.49 -1.11 28.71
C LEU A 314 -1.55 -2.64 28.80
N PHE A 315 -2.26 -3.31 27.91
CA PHE A 315 -2.35 -4.76 27.82
C PHE A 315 -2.29 -5.23 26.35
N ASP A 316 -1.68 -6.39 26.11
CA ASP A 316 -1.44 -6.97 24.78
C ASP A 316 -2.30 -8.22 24.48
N PHE A 317 -3.03 -8.74 25.47
CA PHE A 317 -3.93 -9.88 25.30
C PHE A 317 -5.16 -9.57 24.42
N GLY A 318 -5.62 -10.55 23.63
CA GLY A 318 -6.87 -10.60 22.85
C GLY A 318 -8.13 -10.78 23.69
N PHE A 319 -9.33 -10.47 23.16
CA PHE A 319 -10.58 -10.55 23.95
C PHE A 319 -10.86 -11.94 24.55
N ALA A 320 -10.43 -13.01 23.88
CA ALA A 320 -10.63 -14.38 24.33
C ALA A 320 -9.36 -15.01 24.93
N ASP A 321 -8.31 -14.23 25.13
CA ASP A 321 -6.99 -14.72 25.57
C ASP A 321 -6.83 -14.83 27.10
N PRO A 322 -7.52 -14.02 27.94
CA PRO A 322 -7.36 -14.12 29.39
C PRO A 322 -7.79 -15.47 29.96
N ASP A 323 -6.92 -16.04 30.79
CA ASP A 323 -7.13 -17.23 31.61
C ASP A 323 -7.43 -16.85 33.07
N LYS A 324 -6.80 -15.78 33.55
CA LYS A 324 -6.96 -15.27 34.91
C LYS A 324 -6.91 -13.75 34.92
N ILE A 325 -7.78 -13.13 35.71
CA ILE A 325 -7.78 -11.68 35.96
C ILE A 325 -7.80 -11.47 37.48
N GLU A 326 -6.87 -10.65 37.96
CA GLU A 326 -6.77 -10.24 39.35
C GLU A 326 -6.79 -8.71 39.39
N ILE A 327 -7.72 -8.15 40.15
CA ILE A 327 -7.82 -6.70 40.36
C ILE A 327 -7.76 -6.45 41.85
N HIS A 328 -6.81 -5.65 42.29
CA HIS A 328 -6.74 -5.12 43.64
C HIS A 328 -7.00 -3.63 43.58
N ASP A 329 -8.17 -3.16 44.02
CA ASP A 329 -8.54 -1.75 44.06
C ASP A 329 -8.75 -1.32 45.51
N GLY A 330 -7.72 -0.68 46.10
CA GLY A 330 -7.66 -0.38 47.52
C GLY A 330 -7.80 -1.64 48.38
N ALA A 331 -8.92 -1.74 49.13
CA ALA A 331 -9.22 -2.90 49.97
C ALA A 331 -10.02 -3.99 49.25
N LYS A 332 -10.51 -3.73 48.03
CA LYS A 332 -11.28 -4.70 47.25
C LYS A 332 -10.32 -5.58 46.45
N SER A 333 -10.66 -6.85 46.31
CA SER A 333 -9.90 -7.78 45.48
C SER A 333 -10.83 -8.70 44.72
N THR A 334 -10.66 -8.73 43.40
CA THR A 334 -11.45 -9.53 42.48
C THR A 334 -10.55 -10.57 41.83
N PHE A 335 -10.95 -11.84 41.92
CA PHE A 335 -10.24 -12.97 41.34
C PHE A 335 -11.16 -13.70 40.37
N LEU A 336 -10.75 -13.76 39.11
CA LEU A 336 -11.48 -14.40 38.03
C LEU A 336 -10.58 -15.43 37.38
N THR A 337 -11.11 -16.64 37.21
CA THR A 337 -10.41 -17.75 36.56
C THR A 337 -11.29 -18.35 35.48
N ARG A 338 -10.70 -18.66 34.34
CA ARG A 338 -11.37 -19.30 33.23
C ARG A 338 -11.11 -20.81 33.26
N SER A 339 -12.17 -21.59 33.10
CA SER A 339 -12.12 -23.04 32.95
C SER A 339 -13.03 -23.45 31.81
N GLY A 340 -12.44 -23.88 30.69
CA GLY A 340 -13.17 -24.06 29.43
C GLY A 340 -13.71 -22.72 28.91
N SER A 341 -15.00 -22.66 28.58
CA SER A 341 -15.67 -21.41 28.20
C SER A 341 -16.10 -20.56 29.39
N ASP A 342 -16.13 -21.14 30.58
CA ASP A 342 -16.78 -20.55 31.75
C ASP A 342 -15.79 -19.80 32.63
N TRP A 343 -16.27 -18.70 33.21
CA TRP A 343 -15.53 -17.89 34.16
C TRP A 343 -16.06 -18.08 35.58
N TRP A 344 -15.14 -18.08 36.53
CA TRP A 344 -15.40 -18.41 37.93
C TRP A 344 -14.76 -17.41 38.86
N SER A 345 -15.48 -17.04 39.91
CA SER A 345 -14.95 -16.27 41.05
C SER A 345 -15.37 -16.95 42.34
N ASN A 346 -14.41 -17.26 43.22
CA ASN A 346 -14.66 -17.91 44.51
C ASN A 346 -15.60 -19.14 44.42
N GLY A 347 -15.43 -19.96 43.38
CA GLY A 347 -16.24 -21.17 43.14
C GLY A 347 -17.62 -20.93 42.51
N VAL A 348 -17.98 -19.68 42.21
CA VAL A 348 -19.25 -19.29 41.58
C VAL A 348 -19.02 -18.98 40.11
N LYS A 349 -19.85 -19.57 39.23
CA LYS A 349 -19.86 -19.27 37.79
C LYS A 349 -20.40 -17.86 37.57
N MET A 350 -19.69 -17.06 36.77
CA MET A 350 -19.97 -15.64 36.55
C MET A 350 -20.71 -15.40 35.22
N ASP A 351 -21.46 -14.29 35.15
CA ASP A 351 -22.16 -13.85 33.95
C ASP A 351 -21.19 -13.43 32.84
N GLU A 352 -21.30 -14.09 31.68
CA GLU A 352 -20.40 -13.88 30.54
C GLU A 352 -20.47 -12.46 29.96
N GLY A 353 -21.66 -11.83 29.99
CA GLY A 353 -21.86 -10.49 29.46
C GLY A 353 -21.10 -9.44 30.28
N ASN A 354 -21.26 -9.47 31.61
CA ASN A 354 -20.55 -8.55 32.50
C ASN A 354 -19.03 -8.77 32.47
N LEU A 355 -18.58 -10.02 32.36
CA LEU A 355 -17.16 -10.35 32.18
C LEU A 355 -16.58 -9.82 30.87
N SER A 356 -17.33 -9.96 29.78
CA SER A 356 -16.91 -9.47 28.47
C SER A 356 -16.72 -7.95 28.49
N THR A 357 -17.58 -7.22 29.20
CA THR A 357 -17.43 -5.78 29.44
C THR A 357 -16.15 -5.49 30.24
N LEU A 358 -15.92 -6.19 31.36
CA LEU A 358 -14.71 -6.00 32.16
C LEU A 358 -13.43 -6.25 31.35
N VAL A 359 -13.39 -7.34 30.57
CA VAL A 359 -12.26 -7.67 29.69
C VAL A 359 -12.05 -6.58 28.63
N ALA A 360 -13.13 -6.04 28.08
CA ALA A 360 -13.07 -4.95 27.12
C ALA A 360 -12.51 -3.67 27.73
N ASP A 361 -12.92 -3.32 28.96
CA ASP A 361 -12.45 -2.11 29.65
C ASP A 361 -10.97 -2.21 30.05
N ILE A 362 -10.53 -3.38 30.56
CA ILE A 362 -9.10 -3.63 30.84
C ILE A 362 -8.27 -3.50 29.56
N ARG A 363 -8.70 -4.14 28.48
CA ARG A 363 -8.03 -4.06 27.17
C ARG A 363 -8.08 -2.65 26.57
N GLY A 364 -9.12 -1.89 26.89
CA GLY A 364 -9.36 -0.51 26.46
C GLY A 364 -8.48 0.53 27.17
N LEU A 365 -7.79 0.14 28.25
CA LEU A 365 -6.85 1.03 28.94
C LEU A 365 -5.73 1.48 27.99
N THR A 366 -5.78 2.76 27.64
CA THR A 366 -4.85 3.38 26.71
C THR A 366 -4.35 4.72 27.24
N ALA A 367 -3.07 5.00 27.00
CA ALA A 367 -2.46 6.27 27.37
C ALA A 367 -3.02 7.43 26.55
N THR A 368 -3.38 8.51 27.24
CA THR A 368 -3.62 9.83 26.65
C THR A 368 -2.30 10.60 26.45
N LYS A 369 -1.34 10.42 27.38
CA LYS A 369 0.02 11.00 27.33
C LYS A 369 1.05 10.06 27.97
N PHE A 370 2.33 10.41 27.81
CA PHE A 370 3.46 9.69 28.42
C PHE A 370 4.29 10.60 29.34
N PRO A 371 3.94 10.72 30.62
CA PRO A 371 4.68 11.56 31.56
C PRO A 371 6.09 10.99 31.85
N ASP A 372 7.07 11.87 32.10
CA ASP A 372 8.43 11.46 32.47
C ASP A 372 8.57 11.11 33.98
N SER A 373 7.66 11.58 34.82
CA SER A 373 7.69 11.39 36.27
C SER A 373 6.30 11.59 36.88
N GLY A 374 6.16 11.37 38.20
CA GLY A 374 4.96 11.72 38.95
C GLY A 374 4.04 10.56 39.32
N PHE A 375 4.44 9.32 39.01
CA PHE A 375 3.81 8.12 39.55
C PHE A 375 4.04 8.04 41.07
N THR A 376 2.98 7.80 41.83
CA THR A 376 2.97 7.78 43.30
C THR A 376 2.64 6.37 43.81
N THR A 377 2.14 6.23 45.03
CA THR A 377 1.69 4.95 45.57
C THR A 377 0.54 4.39 44.72
N PRO A 378 0.63 3.14 44.21
CA PRO A 378 -0.45 2.48 43.51
C PRO A 378 -1.72 2.43 44.36
N ALA A 379 -2.86 2.81 43.77
CA ALA A 379 -4.19 2.65 44.35
C ALA A 379 -4.89 1.42 43.79
N MET A 380 -4.54 1.01 42.57
CA MET A 380 -5.09 -0.15 41.89
C MET A 380 -3.97 -0.96 41.23
N GLU A 381 -4.08 -2.28 41.29
CA GLU A 381 -3.23 -3.24 40.59
C GLU A 381 -4.11 -4.17 39.75
N ILE A 382 -3.76 -4.35 38.49
CA ILE A 382 -4.45 -5.24 37.56
C ILE A 382 -3.43 -6.22 37.01
N THR A 383 -3.67 -7.51 37.23
CA THR A 383 -2.86 -8.59 36.66
C THR A 383 -3.72 -9.46 35.76
N VAL A 384 -3.31 -9.62 34.51
CA VAL A 384 -3.96 -10.51 33.55
C VAL A 384 -2.97 -11.59 33.14
N THR A 385 -3.40 -12.84 33.31
CA THR A 385 -2.69 -14.02 32.82
C THR A 385 -3.39 -14.53 31.56
N SER A 386 -2.62 -14.82 30.51
CA SER A 386 -3.11 -15.28 29.21
C SER A 386 -2.09 -16.24 28.56
N ASP A 387 -2.45 -16.81 27.40
CA ASP A 387 -1.63 -17.77 26.64
C ASP A 387 -1.26 -19.01 27.47
N ASP A 388 -2.27 -19.63 28.10
CA ASP A 388 -2.15 -20.80 28.96
C ASP A 388 -1.16 -20.57 30.11
N GLY A 389 -1.17 -19.37 30.69
CA GLY A 389 -0.26 -19.01 31.78
C GLY A 389 1.12 -18.50 31.34
N LYS A 390 1.45 -18.46 30.05
CA LYS A 390 2.77 -18.05 29.56
C LYS A 390 2.96 -16.53 29.56
N ARG A 391 1.87 -15.77 29.50
CA ARG A 391 1.89 -14.30 29.52
C ARG A 391 1.23 -13.78 30.78
N VAL A 392 2.01 -13.07 31.60
CA VAL A 392 1.51 -12.33 32.77
C VAL A 392 1.77 -10.84 32.54
N GLU A 393 0.70 -10.06 32.44
CA GLU A 393 0.75 -8.62 32.29
C GLU A 393 0.23 -7.96 33.56
N LYS A 394 1.08 -7.16 34.21
CA LYS A 394 0.76 -6.45 35.45
C LYS A 394 0.87 -4.95 35.26
N VAL A 395 -0.20 -4.24 35.60
CA VAL A 395 -0.35 -2.78 35.53
C VAL A 395 -0.66 -2.26 36.93
N LEU A 396 0.13 -1.27 37.35
CA LEU A 396 -0.09 -0.49 38.56
C LEU A 396 -0.68 0.86 38.17
N VAL A 397 -1.73 1.30 38.85
CA VAL A 397 -2.42 2.57 38.61
C VAL A 397 -2.41 3.40 39.90
N ALA A 398 -2.02 4.66 39.80
CA ALA A 398 -1.97 5.62 40.88
C ALA A 398 -2.77 6.87 40.51
N LYS A 399 -3.55 7.40 41.46
CA LYS A 399 -4.32 8.63 41.26
C LYS A 399 -3.40 9.85 41.24
N LYS A 400 -3.60 10.75 40.28
CA LYS A 400 -2.82 11.98 40.11
C LYS A 400 -3.73 13.17 39.76
N GLY A 401 -4.16 13.91 40.78
CA GLY A 401 -5.13 14.99 40.59
C GLY A 401 -6.46 14.41 40.10
N ASP A 402 -6.94 14.92 38.96
CA ASP A 402 -8.16 14.47 38.28
C ASP A 402 -7.91 13.35 37.26
N ASP A 403 -6.66 12.91 37.07
CA ASP A 403 -6.29 11.83 36.15
C ASP A 403 -5.62 10.67 36.89
N TYR A 404 -5.24 9.63 36.15
CA TYR A 404 -4.51 8.48 36.68
C TYR A 404 -3.21 8.28 35.93
N PHE A 405 -2.15 7.93 36.65
CA PHE A 405 -0.91 7.47 36.04
C PHE A 405 -0.81 5.97 36.21
N ALA A 406 -0.30 5.29 35.20
CA ALA A 406 -0.11 3.86 35.19
C ALA A 406 1.31 3.48 34.79
N LYS A 407 1.74 2.32 35.27
CA LYS A 407 3.03 1.71 34.98
C LYS A 407 2.84 0.22 34.78
N ARG A 408 3.40 -0.35 33.70
CA ARG A 408 3.55 -1.81 33.57
C ARG A 408 4.80 -2.25 34.33
N GLU A 409 4.74 -3.38 35.02
CA GLU A 409 5.80 -3.82 35.94
C GLU A 409 7.19 -3.96 35.28
N ASN A 410 7.22 -4.35 33.99
CA ASN A 410 8.44 -4.68 33.26
C ASN A 410 8.95 -3.57 32.31
N GLU A 411 8.53 -2.32 32.50
CA GLU A 411 9.00 -1.22 31.66
C GLU A 411 9.13 0.12 32.42
N PRO A 412 10.00 1.02 31.94
CA PRO A 412 10.23 2.32 32.59
C PRO A 412 9.17 3.37 32.22
N ALA A 413 8.31 3.10 31.23
CA ALA A 413 7.33 4.05 30.74
C ALA A 413 6.21 4.32 31.75
N LEU A 414 5.77 5.57 31.84
CA LEU A 414 4.54 5.95 32.50
C LEU A 414 3.48 6.31 31.46
N TYR A 415 2.23 6.06 31.84
CA TYR A 415 1.04 6.21 31.00
C TYR A 415 0.05 7.09 31.75
N GLU A 416 -0.34 8.23 31.19
CA GLU A 416 -1.47 9.00 31.70
C GLU A 416 -2.75 8.37 31.16
N LEU A 417 -3.70 8.05 32.04
CA LEU A 417 -5.00 7.47 31.73
C LEU A 417 -6.10 8.48 32.09
N SER A 418 -7.16 8.52 31.29
CA SER A 418 -8.32 9.34 31.62
C SER A 418 -9.05 8.78 32.85
N SER A 419 -9.61 9.68 33.65
CA SER A 419 -10.49 9.29 34.77
C SER A 419 -11.70 8.46 34.33
N SER A 420 -12.23 8.70 33.13
CA SER A 420 -13.35 7.93 32.60
C SER A 420 -12.99 6.45 32.43
N ALA A 421 -11.80 6.14 31.88
CA ALA A 421 -11.39 4.76 31.64
C ALA A 421 -11.28 3.96 32.94
N ILE A 422 -10.79 4.58 34.02
CA ILE A 422 -10.73 3.94 35.35
C ILE A 422 -12.13 3.82 35.98
N THR A 423 -12.99 4.82 35.79
CA THR A 423 -14.37 4.79 36.30
C THR A 423 -15.20 3.71 35.61
N ASP A 424 -15.05 3.54 34.30
CA ASP A 424 -15.72 2.51 33.51
C ASP A 424 -15.26 1.12 33.97
N LEU A 425 -13.95 0.92 34.12
CA LEU A 425 -13.37 -0.31 34.66
C LEU A 425 -13.93 -0.66 36.05
N GLN A 426 -13.95 0.30 36.98
CA GLN A 426 -14.50 0.10 38.32
C GLN A 426 -16.00 -0.21 38.28
N SER A 427 -16.74 0.39 37.35
CA SER A 427 -18.17 0.13 37.16
C SER A 427 -18.42 -1.26 36.60
N ALA A 428 -17.61 -1.72 35.65
CA ALA A 428 -17.66 -3.07 35.11
C ALA A 428 -17.31 -4.13 36.18
N GLU A 429 -16.29 -3.87 37.00
CA GLU A 429 -15.94 -4.72 38.14
C GLU A 429 -17.09 -4.79 39.15
N ALA A 430 -17.69 -3.65 39.52
CA ALA A 430 -18.84 -3.61 40.44
C ALA A 430 -20.09 -4.28 39.87
N GLY A 431 -20.24 -4.34 38.55
CA GLY A 431 -21.34 -4.98 37.85
C GLY A 431 -21.22 -6.50 37.70
N LEU A 432 -20.10 -7.10 38.11
CA LEU A 432 -19.91 -8.55 38.09
C LEU A 432 -20.97 -9.26 38.93
N LYS A 433 -21.60 -10.28 38.35
CA LYS A 433 -22.65 -11.06 39.01
C LYS A 433 -22.56 -12.55 38.64
N PRO A 434 -23.12 -13.45 39.47
CA PRO A 434 -23.23 -14.86 39.11
C PRO A 434 -24.04 -15.07 37.83
N ALA A 435 -23.69 -16.11 37.07
CA ALA A 435 -24.47 -16.54 35.91
C ALA A 435 -25.90 -16.92 36.33
N PRO A 436 -26.91 -16.66 35.47
CA PRO A 436 -28.27 -17.12 35.74
C PRO A 436 -28.29 -18.64 35.88
N PRO A 437 -29.19 -19.19 36.72
CA PRO A 437 -29.32 -20.64 36.86
C PRO A 437 -29.65 -21.28 35.50
N PRO A 438 -29.17 -22.52 35.25
CA PRO A 438 -29.43 -23.21 33.98
C PRO A 438 -30.93 -23.33 33.74
N ALA A 439 -31.35 -23.08 32.49
CA ALA A 439 -32.76 -23.20 32.12
C ALA A 439 -33.26 -24.62 32.43
N PRO A 440 -34.49 -24.77 33.00
CA PRO A 440 -35.03 -26.07 33.31
C PRO A 440 -35.11 -26.91 32.02
N ALA A 441 -34.65 -28.16 32.08
CA ALA A 441 -34.65 -29.05 30.93
C ALA A 441 -36.06 -29.13 30.32
N PRO A 442 -36.19 -29.08 28.98
CA PRO A 442 -37.49 -29.22 28.34
C PRO A 442 -38.11 -30.55 28.79
N LYS A 443 -39.30 -30.49 29.40
CA LYS A 443 -40.05 -31.69 29.78
C LYS A 443 -40.23 -32.53 28.52
N LYS A 444 -39.63 -33.72 28.48
CA LYS A 444 -39.90 -34.72 27.44
C LYS A 444 -41.41 -34.97 27.45
N LYS A 445 -42.10 -34.60 26.37
CA LYS A 445 -43.50 -34.94 26.12
C LYS A 445 -43.57 -36.29 25.43
#